data_AF-A0A937KD63-F1
#
_entry.id   AF-A0A937KD63-F1
#
_cell.length_a   1.000
_cell.length_b   1.000
_cell.length_c   1.000
_cell.angle_alpha   90.00
_cell.angle_beta   90.00
_cell.angle_gamma   90.00
#
_symmetry.space_group_name_H-M   'P 1'
#
loop_
_entity.id
_entity.type
_entity.pdbx_description
1 polymer ?
#
loop_
_entity_poly.entity_id
_entity_poly.type
_entity_poly.pdbx_seq_one_letter_code
_entity_poly.pdbx_strand_id
1 'polypeptide(L)'
;MESTAKNIITWMLCLSTITIAIYWFSIAGMLILLPFILIYIALKLPVSKSIVFDSRIRYQMLDISQGDFIRNGIELLLGHKKVFLADPPEILKWVYVANDDFNKLWPESPFDMDQRNYTIRARFKTYRLLLGGYASAKVIHIEKIEECPLITK
;
A
#
# COMPACT_ATOMS: atom_id res chain seq x y z
N MET A 1 -31.31 33.25 49.32
CA MET A 1 -31.69 33.24 47.88
C MET A 1 -30.54 33.65 46.96
N GLU A 2 -29.76 34.69 47.27
CA GLU A 2 -28.67 35.18 46.39
C GLU A 2 -27.55 34.15 46.13
N SER A 3 -27.16 33.36 47.13
CA SER A 3 -26.12 32.32 46.98
C SER A 3 -26.52 31.20 46.02
N THR A 4 -27.78 30.77 46.05
CA THR A 4 -28.30 29.71 45.17
C THR A 4 -28.30 30.13 43.70
N ALA A 5 -28.67 31.39 43.42
CA ALA A 5 -28.70 31.92 42.06
C ALA A 5 -27.29 32.03 41.44
N LYS A 6 -26.29 32.47 42.22
CA LYS A 6 -24.89 32.53 41.77
C LYS A 6 -24.34 31.15 41.43
N ASN A 7 -24.65 30.14 42.26
CA ASN A 7 -24.23 28.76 41.98
C ASN A 7 -24.85 28.23 40.68
N ILE A 8 -26.15 28.45 40.45
CA ILE A 8 -26.82 28.00 39.22
C ILE A 8 -26.19 28.65 37.98
N ILE A 9 -25.91 29.96 38.01
CA ILE A 9 -25.27 30.66 36.89
C ILE A 9 -23.87 30.10 36.62
N THR A 10 -23.08 29.83 37.65
CA THR A 10 -21.75 29.22 37.51
C THR A 10 -21.82 27.84 36.87
N TRP A 11 -22.78 27.00 37.28
CA TRP A 11 -23.01 25.68 36.68
C TRP A 11 -23.41 25.78 35.21
N MET A 12 -24.30 26.72 34.86
CA MET A 12 -24.72 26.94 33.46
C MET A 12 -23.57 27.40 32.58
N LEU A 13 -22.73 28.32 33.07
CA LEU A 13 -21.54 28.78 32.35
C LEU A 13 -20.54 27.64 32.17
N CYS A 14 -20.29 26.83 33.20
CA CYS A 14 -19.39 25.68 33.13
C CYS A 14 -19.88 24.62 32.13
N LEU A 15 -21.18 24.32 32.11
CA LEU A 15 -21.75 23.37 31.16
C LEU A 15 -21.61 23.88 29.71
N SER A 16 -21.83 25.18 29.49
CA SER A 16 -21.69 25.79 28.17
C SER A 16 -20.25 25.73 27.64
N THR A 17 -19.24 26.02 28.46
CA THR A 17 -17.84 25.96 28.03
C THR A 17 -17.38 24.54 27.73
N ILE A 18 -17.85 23.55 28.49
CA ILE A 18 -17.58 22.13 28.22
C ILE A 18 -18.15 21.72 26.86
N THR A 19 -19.41 22.08 26.56
CA THR A 19 -20.01 21.75 25.25
C THR A 19 -19.27 22.39 24.08
N ILE A 20 -18.84 23.64 24.23
CA ILE A 20 -18.04 24.35 23.21
C ILE A 20 -16.69 23.65 23.00
N ALA A 21 -16.02 23.24 24.08
CA ALA A 21 -14.75 22.53 23.99
C ALA A 21 -14.87 21.18 23.27
N ILE A 22 -15.90 20.39 23.57
CA ILE A 22 -16.18 19.10 22.90
C ILE A 22 -16.45 19.31 21.40
N TYR A 23 -17.21 20.34 21.05
CA TYR A 23 -17.50 20.68 19.67
C TYR A 23 -16.23 21.03 18.87
N TRP A 24 -15.38 21.90 19.42
CA TRP A 24 -14.11 22.27 18.77
C TRP A 24 -13.14 21.10 18.67
N PHE A 25 -13.07 20.25 19.69
CA PHE A 25 -12.28 19.03 19.65
C PHE A 25 -12.75 18.08 18.53
N SER A 26 -14.07 17.94 18.37
CA SER A 26 -14.66 17.11 17.32
C SER A 26 -14.37 17.65 15.92
N ILE A 27 -14.46 18.98 15.73
CA ILE A 27 -14.10 19.63 14.46
C ILE A 27 -12.62 19.42 14.16
N ALA A 28 -11.75 19.68 15.13
CA ALA A 28 -10.30 19.52 14.95
C ALA A 28 -9.95 18.07 14.58
N GLY A 29 -10.58 17.09 15.24
CA GLY A 29 -10.44 15.68 14.92
C GLY A 29 -10.85 15.36 13.47
N MET A 30 -12.02 15.83 13.01
CA MET A 30 -12.43 15.66 11.62
C MET A 30 -11.47 16.31 10.63
N LEU A 31 -11.00 17.53 10.92
CA LEU A 31 -10.08 18.27 10.05
C LEU A 31 -8.73 17.56 9.89
N ILE A 32 -8.27 16.90 10.96
CA ILE A 32 -7.04 16.10 10.95
C ILE A 32 -7.27 14.78 10.21
N LEU A 33 -8.40 14.09 10.42
CA LEU A 33 -8.65 12.76 9.83
C LEU A 33 -9.00 12.80 8.34
N LEU A 34 -9.72 13.84 7.89
CA LEU A 34 -10.16 13.99 6.50
C LEU A 34 -9.04 13.85 5.45
N PRO A 35 -7.87 14.51 5.57
CA PRO A 35 -6.79 14.35 4.59
C PRO A 35 -6.25 12.92 4.54
N PHE A 36 -6.18 12.19 5.67
CA PHE A 36 -5.73 10.79 5.67
C PHE A 36 -6.73 9.89 4.94
N ILE A 37 -8.03 10.12 5.13
CA ILE A 37 -9.08 9.38 4.42
C ILE A 37 -8.99 9.65 2.91
N LEU A 38 -8.81 10.91 2.50
CA LEU A 38 -8.67 11.26 1.10
C LEU A 38 -7.42 10.63 0.46
N ILE A 39 -6.28 10.66 1.15
CA ILE A 39 -5.05 9.99 0.69
C ILE A 39 -5.28 8.48 0.56
N TYR A 40 -5.93 7.85 1.56
CA TYR A 40 -6.22 6.43 1.54
C TYR A 40 -7.09 6.04 0.33
N ILE A 41 -8.18 6.78 0.08
CA ILE A 41 -9.05 6.56 -1.07
C ILE A 41 -8.27 6.74 -2.38
N ALA A 42 -7.49 7.82 -2.49
CA ALA A 42 -6.76 8.14 -3.69
C ALA A 42 -5.65 7.11 -4.03
N LEU A 43 -5.08 6.45 -3.01
CA LEU A 43 -4.14 5.34 -3.15
C LEU A 43 -4.81 4.00 -3.49
N LYS A 44 -6.14 3.90 -3.45
CA LYS A 44 -6.87 2.64 -3.68
C LYS A 44 -7.86 2.70 -4.85
N LEU A 45 -8.29 3.88 -5.27
CA LEU A 45 -9.30 4.02 -6.31
C LEU A 45 -8.70 3.73 -7.71
N PRO A 46 -9.17 2.67 -8.41
CA PRO A 46 -8.75 2.39 -9.77
C PRO A 46 -9.46 3.34 -10.75
N VAL A 47 -8.71 3.88 -11.71
CA VAL A 47 -9.21 4.84 -12.70
C VAL A 47 -9.16 4.28 -14.13
N SER A 48 -8.37 3.22 -14.36
CA SER A 48 -8.26 2.59 -15.67
C SER A 48 -8.88 1.20 -15.73
N LYS A 49 -9.09 0.73 -16.96
CA LYS A 49 -9.26 -0.71 -17.24
C LYS A 49 -8.08 -1.51 -16.70
N SER A 50 -8.32 -2.78 -16.40
CA SER A 50 -7.27 -3.70 -15.97
C SER A 50 -6.19 -3.83 -17.03
N ILE A 51 -4.94 -3.78 -16.59
CA ILE A 51 -3.76 -4.02 -17.41
C ILE A 51 -3.29 -5.43 -17.07
N VAL A 52 -3.13 -6.25 -18.10
CA VAL A 52 -2.59 -7.60 -18.00
C VAL A 52 -1.28 -7.63 -18.74
N PHE A 53 -0.24 -8.17 -18.10
CA PHE A 53 1.08 -8.29 -18.70
C PHE A 53 1.81 -9.52 -18.17
N ASP A 54 2.73 -10.03 -18.96
CA ASP A 54 3.62 -11.14 -18.62
C ASP A 54 5.02 -10.58 -18.33
N SER A 55 5.67 -11.06 -17.28
CA SER A 55 7.05 -10.69 -16.98
C SER A 55 7.75 -11.81 -16.23
N ARG A 56 9.05 -11.97 -16.50
CA ARG A 56 9.93 -12.74 -15.61
C ARG A 56 10.16 -11.99 -14.30
N ILE A 57 10.47 -12.73 -13.25
CA ILE A 57 10.76 -12.16 -11.93
C ILE A 57 12.23 -11.74 -11.85
N ARG A 58 12.47 -10.52 -11.36
CA ARG A 58 13.79 -10.06 -10.95
C ARG A 58 13.91 -10.22 -9.45
N TYR A 59 14.95 -10.91 -9.01
CA TYR A 59 15.23 -11.19 -7.61
C TYR A 59 16.22 -10.17 -7.06
N GLN A 60 15.70 -9.16 -6.36
CA GLN A 60 16.52 -8.14 -5.71
C GLN A 60 16.71 -8.47 -4.23
N MET A 61 17.96 -8.60 -3.79
CA MET A 61 18.29 -9.01 -2.41
C MET A 61 18.19 -7.85 -1.41
N LEU A 62 18.57 -6.65 -1.83
CA LEU A 62 18.48 -5.43 -1.03
C LEU A 62 17.56 -4.41 -1.72
N ASP A 63 16.38 -4.17 -1.18
CA ASP A 63 15.52 -3.07 -1.61
C ASP A 63 15.77 -1.84 -0.74
N ILE A 64 16.78 -1.05 -1.09
CA ILE A 64 16.97 0.29 -0.53
C ILE A 64 16.03 1.22 -1.32
N SER A 65 14.74 1.21 -0.98
CA SER A 65 13.73 1.95 -1.75
C SER A 65 13.88 3.47 -1.57
N GLN A 66 14.70 4.13 -2.39
CA GLN A 66 15.01 5.56 -2.22
C GLN A 66 13.89 6.56 -2.62
N GLY A 67 12.65 6.12 -2.87
CA GLY A 67 11.58 7.04 -3.30
C GLY A 67 10.14 6.68 -2.93
N ASP A 68 9.89 5.49 -2.37
CA ASP A 68 8.52 4.95 -2.22
C ASP A 68 8.18 4.57 -0.75
N PHE A 69 8.85 5.17 0.23
CA PHE A 69 8.74 4.79 1.65
C PHE A 69 7.31 4.77 2.19
N ILE A 70 6.51 5.81 1.91
CA ILE A 70 5.13 5.91 2.41
C ILE A 70 4.28 4.78 1.85
N ARG A 71 4.36 4.57 0.53
CA ARG A 71 3.60 3.53 -0.15
C ARG A 71 4.05 2.14 0.28
N ASN A 72 5.36 1.90 0.34
CA ASN A 72 5.90 0.63 0.80
C ASN A 72 5.45 0.31 2.22
N GLY A 73 5.45 1.30 3.12
CA GLY A 73 4.93 1.13 4.49
C GLY A 73 3.46 0.74 4.53
N ILE A 74 2.61 1.42 3.76
CA ILE A 74 1.18 1.11 3.66
C ILE A 74 0.96 -0.30 3.10
N GLU A 75 1.65 -0.67 2.02
CA GLU A 75 1.49 -1.98 1.38
C GLU A 75 2.01 -3.11 2.29
N LEU A 76 3.09 -2.88 3.03
CA LEU A 76 3.62 -3.83 4.02
C LEU A 76 2.62 -4.08 5.16
N LEU A 77 1.99 -3.02 5.68
CA LEU A 77 0.92 -3.13 6.68
C LEU A 77 -0.30 -3.93 6.16
N LEU A 78 -0.54 -3.90 4.85
CA LEU A 78 -1.59 -4.67 4.18
C LEU A 78 -1.16 -6.10 3.81
N GLY A 79 0.05 -6.53 4.17
CA GLY A 79 0.57 -7.85 3.85
C GLY A 79 0.90 -8.03 2.36
N HIS A 80 1.13 -6.95 1.64
CA HIS A 80 1.62 -7.00 0.27
C HIS A 80 3.14 -6.89 0.24
N LYS A 81 3.75 -7.58 -0.71
CA LYS A 81 5.20 -7.58 -0.93
C LYS A 81 5.52 -7.07 -2.33
N LYS A 82 6.63 -6.36 -2.44
CA LYS A 82 7.13 -5.81 -3.70
C LYS A 82 7.88 -6.88 -4.49
N VAL A 83 7.60 -6.95 -5.78
CA VAL A 83 8.20 -7.87 -6.75
C VAL A 83 8.73 -7.06 -7.91
N PHE A 84 10.01 -7.24 -8.23
CA PHE A 84 10.63 -6.56 -9.35
C PHE A 84 10.42 -7.34 -10.64
N LEU A 85 10.21 -6.60 -11.73
CA LEU A 85 9.96 -7.15 -13.04
C LEU A 85 11.27 -7.16 -13.84
N ALA A 86 11.61 -8.29 -14.43
CA ALA A 86 12.76 -8.41 -15.30
C ALA A 86 12.46 -7.82 -16.69
N ASP A 87 11.23 -8.00 -17.17
CA ASP A 87 10.71 -7.47 -18.44
C ASP A 87 9.60 -6.45 -18.17
N PRO A 88 9.97 -5.29 -17.59
CA PRO A 88 8.98 -4.29 -17.21
C PRO A 88 8.28 -3.73 -18.47
N PRO A 89 6.95 -3.54 -18.44
CA PRO A 89 6.32 -2.58 -19.35
C PRO A 89 7.00 -1.22 -19.16
N GLU A 90 7.02 -0.35 -20.19
CA GLU A 90 7.73 0.95 -20.17
C GLU A 90 7.49 1.82 -18.90
N ILE A 91 6.39 1.56 -18.19
CA ILE A 91 5.89 2.35 -17.05
C ILE A 91 6.05 1.60 -15.70
N LEU A 92 6.38 0.30 -15.67
CA LEU A 92 6.24 -0.56 -14.49
C LEU A 92 7.51 -1.35 -14.18
N LYS A 93 8.36 -0.87 -13.27
CA LYS A 93 9.58 -1.58 -12.82
C LYS A 93 9.32 -2.64 -11.75
N TRP A 94 8.28 -2.46 -10.94
CA TRP A 94 7.89 -3.37 -9.88
C TRP A 94 6.39 -3.33 -9.65
N VAL A 95 5.87 -4.37 -9.00
CA VAL A 95 4.48 -4.46 -8.54
C VAL A 95 4.43 -4.92 -7.11
N TYR A 96 3.38 -4.54 -6.40
CA TYR A 96 3.05 -5.15 -5.11
C TYR A 96 2.12 -6.33 -5.36
N VAL A 97 2.31 -7.45 -4.66
CA VAL A 97 1.44 -8.63 -4.72
C VAL A 97 1.11 -9.10 -3.31
N ALA A 98 0.04 -9.87 -3.14
CA ALA A 98 -0.27 -10.49 -1.86
C ALA A 98 0.85 -11.43 -1.39
N ASN A 99 1.08 -11.54 -0.08
CA ASN A 99 2.10 -12.42 0.48
C ASN A 99 1.98 -13.88 -0.01
N ASP A 100 0.75 -14.38 -0.15
CA ASP A 100 0.51 -15.75 -0.65
C ASP A 100 0.95 -15.92 -2.11
N ASP A 101 0.76 -14.90 -2.94
CA ASP A 101 1.22 -14.90 -4.33
C ASP A 101 2.74 -14.69 -4.40
N PHE A 102 3.30 -13.86 -3.52
CA PHE A 102 4.74 -13.65 -3.40
C PHE A 102 5.48 -14.97 -3.15
N ASN A 103 5.00 -15.78 -2.21
CA ASN A 103 5.63 -17.06 -1.88
C ASN A 103 5.61 -18.04 -3.07
N LYS A 104 4.64 -17.93 -3.98
CA LYS A 104 4.60 -18.73 -5.22
C LYS A 104 5.60 -18.24 -6.25
N LEU A 105 5.86 -16.93 -6.31
CA LEU A 105 6.86 -16.32 -7.19
C LEU A 105 8.30 -16.50 -6.68
N TRP A 106 8.44 -16.80 -5.38
CA TRP A 106 9.70 -17.01 -4.70
C TRP A 106 9.73 -18.36 -3.97
N PRO A 107 9.67 -19.49 -4.70
CA PRO A 107 9.55 -20.81 -4.09
C PRO A 107 10.85 -21.27 -3.39
N GLU A 108 12.02 -20.86 -3.87
CA GLU A 108 13.33 -21.18 -3.28
C GLU A 108 14.30 -20.00 -3.45
N SER A 109 15.55 -20.16 -2.96
CA SER A 109 16.56 -19.11 -3.09
C SER A 109 16.89 -18.84 -4.57
N PRO A 110 17.03 -17.59 -5.01
CA PRO A 110 17.42 -17.27 -6.39
C PRO A 110 18.78 -17.87 -6.77
N PHE A 111 19.67 -18.09 -5.80
CA PHE A 111 20.95 -18.77 -6.02
C PHE A 111 20.78 -20.28 -6.28
N ASP A 112 19.78 -20.92 -5.65
CA ASP A 112 19.46 -22.33 -5.91
C ASP A 112 18.75 -22.48 -7.27
N MET A 113 17.91 -21.51 -7.62
CA MET A 113 17.30 -21.41 -8.95
C MET A 113 18.34 -21.23 -10.06
N ASP A 114 19.39 -20.45 -9.81
CA ASP A 114 20.51 -20.26 -10.73
C ASP A 114 21.28 -21.56 -10.98
N GLN A 115 21.58 -22.32 -9.92
CA GLN A 115 22.20 -23.65 -10.04
C GLN A 115 21.34 -24.64 -10.84
N ARG A 116 20.01 -24.49 -10.78
CA ARG A 116 19.03 -25.33 -11.48
C ARG A 116 18.62 -24.79 -12.85
N ASN A 117 19.20 -23.66 -13.27
CA ASN A 117 18.95 -23.00 -14.54
C ASN A 117 17.46 -22.78 -14.86
N TYR A 118 16.72 -22.24 -13.89
CA TYR A 118 15.32 -21.87 -14.12
C TYR A 118 14.94 -20.56 -13.43
N THR A 119 13.90 -19.92 -13.95
CA THR A 119 13.30 -18.73 -13.36
C THR A 119 11.78 -18.82 -13.40
N ILE A 120 11.12 -17.88 -12.73
CA ILE A 120 9.67 -17.75 -12.75
C ILE A 120 9.25 -16.69 -13.76
N ARG A 121 8.30 -17.04 -14.63
CA ARG A 121 7.50 -16.08 -15.39
C ARG A 121 6.08 -16.07 -14.84
N ALA A 122 5.51 -14.89 -14.71
CA ALA A 122 4.17 -14.73 -14.19
C ALA A 122 3.35 -13.72 -15.00
N ARG A 123 2.06 -14.02 -15.09
CA ARG A 123 1.04 -13.13 -15.66
C ARG A 123 0.39 -12.34 -14.55
N PHE A 124 0.43 -11.03 -14.65
CA PHE A 124 -0.10 -10.12 -13.65
C PHE A 124 -1.35 -9.40 -14.17
N LYS A 125 -2.26 -9.09 -13.25
CA LYS A 125 -3.37 -8.17 -13.48
C LYS A 125 -3.30 -7.02 -12.49
N THR A 126 -3.26 -5.79 -12.97
CA THR A 126 -3.28 -4.58 -12.13
C THR A 126 -4.18 -3.49 -12.74
N TYR A 127 -4.29 -2.36 -12.06
CA TYR A 127 -5.10 -1.20 -12.45
C TYR A 127 -4.32 0.07 -12.14
N ARG A 128 -4.46 1.10 -12.98
CA ARG A 128 -3.89 2.42 -12.69
C ARG A 128 -4.72 3.13 -11.62
N LEU A 129 -4.04 3.75 -10.65
CA LEU A 129 -4.69 4.48 -9.55
C LEU A 129 -4.85 5.97 -9.88
N LEU A 130 -5.72 6.66 -9.14
CA LEU A 130 -6.05 8.08 -9.32
C LEU A 130 -4.84 9.00 -9.18
N LEU A 131 -3.99 8.78 -8.17
CA LEU A 131 -2.76 9.57 -7.96
C LEU A 131 -1.54 9.00 -8.69
N GLY A 132 -1.77 8.21 -9.74
CA GLY A 132 -0.70 7.54 -10.47
C GLY A 132 -0.20 6.27 -9.76
N GLY A 133 0.79 5.63 -10.37
CA GLY A 133 1.15 4.26 -9.99
C GLY A 133 0.04 3.26 -10.31
N TYR A 134 0.13 2.09 -9.66
CA TYR A 134 -0.67 0.92 -9.97
C TYR A 134 -1.15 0.25 -8.70
N ALA A 135 -2.33 -0.36 -8.70
CA ALA A 135 -2.81 -1.15 -7.57
C ALA A 135 -1.92 -2.39 -7.35
N SER A 136 -2.09 -3.02 -6.18
CA SER A 136 -1.55 -4.37 -5.94
C SER A 136 -1.99 -5.29 -7.08
N ALA A 137 -1.03 -5.98 -7.69
CA ALA A 137 -1.22 -6.87 -8.81
C ALA A 137 -1.66 -8.25 -8.32
N LYS A 138 -2.65 -8.81 -9.01
CA LYS A 138 -3.05 -10.20 -8.83
C LYS A 138 -2.24 -11.08 -9.77
N VAL A 139 -1.67 -12.16 -9.25
CA VAL A 139 -1.02 -13.15 -10.11
C VAL A 139 -2.10 -14.06 -10.70
N ILE A 140 -2.19 -14.09 -12.03
CA ILE A 140 -3.17 -14.88 -12.77
C ILE A 140 -2.59 -16.24 -13.16
N HIS A 141 -1.30 -16.25 -13.52
CA HIS A 141 -0.61 -17.44 -14.01
C HIS A 141 0.85 -17.39 -13.59
N ILE A 142 1.43 -18.56 -13.33
CA ILE A 142 2.82 -18.75 -12.95
C ILE A 142 3.34 -19.94 -13.73
N GLU A 143 4.48 -19.77 -14.39
CA GLU A 143 5.20 -20.83 -15.08
C GLU A 143 6.68 -20.82 -14.66
N LYS A 144 7.27 -22.02 -14.60
CA LYS A 144 8.73 -22.17 -14.51
C LYS A 144 9.28 -22.26 -15.92
N ILE A 145 10.31 -21.46 -16.21
CA ILE A 145 10.97 -21.45 -17.52
C ILE A 145 12.45 -21.77 -17.37
N GLU A 146 13.01 -22.46 -18.34
CA GLU A 146 14.42 -22.88 -18.38
C GLU A 146 15.33 -21.72 -18.81
N GLU A 147 15.44 -20.71 -17.94
CA GLU A 147 16.31 -19.54 -18.13
C GLU A 147 16.96 -19.17 -16.79
N CYS A 148 18.17 -18.59 -16.82
CA CYS A 148 18.82 -18.11 -15.60
C CYS A 148 17.99 -17.01 -14.90
N PRO A 149 17.87 -17.04 -13.56
CA PRO A 149 17.18 -16.00 -12.81
C PRO A 149 17.95 -14.68 -12.86
N LEU A 150 17.23 -13.57 -12.99
CA LEU A 150 17.83 -12.24 -12.96
C LEU A 150 17.99 -11.80 -11.50
N ILE A 151 19.21 -11.93 -10.96
CA ILE A 151 19.54 -11.56 -9.58
C ILE A 151 20.20 -10.18 -9.55
N THR A 152 19.73 -9.29 -8.67
CA THR A 152 20.34 -7.98 -8.42
C THR A 152 20.70 -7.86 -6.94
N LYS A 153 21.93 -7.42 -6.66
CA LYS A 153 22.43 -7.22 -5.30
C LYS A 153 21.94 -5.91 -4.72
#